data_AF-A0A1F9NQ98-F1
#
_entry.id   AF-A0A1F9NQ98-F1
#
_cell.length_a   1.000
_cell.length_b   1.000
_cell.length_c   1.000
_cell.angle_alpha   90.00
_cell.angle_beta   90.00
_cell.angle_gamma   90.00
#
_symmetry.space_group_name_H-M   'P 1'
#
loop_
_entity.id
_entity.type
_entity.pdbx_description
1 polymer ?
#
loop_
_entity_poly.entity_id
_entity_poly.type
_entity_poly.pdbx_seq_one_letter_code
_entity_poly.pdbx_strand_id
1 'polypeptide(L)'
;MPRLEPRGRAGAPVLSLLLLFLLFGGAPSEAADTVSVDVGAVYASNEGTSIDPALGTIRVKLHSMFNYTSYRMLDRKRRILSVGEAGEFELPDRRAMRATLLPSRGDKVRLLVQISDGPRKLLTTTLGLRRGGMVLVGGPSHKAGVLILIISAE
;
A
#
# COMPACT_ATOMS: atom_id res chain seq x y z
N MET A 1 -17.73 19.33 80.99
CA MET A 1 -18.65 19.15 79.83
C MET A 1 -19.73 20.23 79.93
N PRO A 2 -20.23 20.91 78.87
CA PRO A 2 -20.16 20.74 77.40
C PRO A 2 -19.29 21.84 76.72
N ARG A 3 -18.81 21.84 75.46
CA ARG A 3 -19.27 21.55 74.07
C ARG A 3 -20.04 22.71 73.39
N LEU A 4 -19.37 23.48 72.51
CA LEU A 4 -19.68 23.73 71.07
C LEU A 4 -18.88 24.93 70.50
N GLU A 5 -18.24 24.68 69.35
CA GLU A 5 -17.57 25.64 68.44
C GLU A 5 -18.59 26.54 67.66
N PRO A 6 -18.27 27.32 66.59
CA PRO A 6 -17.00 27.62 65.88
C PRO A 6 -16.84 29.11 65.43
N ARG A 7 -15.77 29.43 64.66
CA ARG A 7 -15.84 30.00 63.27
C ARG A 7 -14.68 30.94 62.90
N GLY A 8 -14.02 30.60 61.78
CA GLY A 8 -13.24 31.51 60.91
C GLY A 8 -11.71 31.38 61.07
N ARG A 9 -10.87 31.47 60.03
CA ARG A 9 -11.06 31.87 58.63
C ARG A 9 -9.79 31.48 57.83
N ALA A 10 -10.01 30.84 56.68
CA ALA A 10 -9.25 30.84 55.41
C ALA A 10 -7.74 31.19 55.36
N GLY A 11 -6.95 30.33 54.68
CA GLY A 11 -5.66 30.65 54.06
C GLY A 11 -5.22 29.57 53.06
N ALA A 12 -5.10 29.95 51.79
CA ALA A 12 -5.04 29.12 50.58
C ALA A 12 -3.85 28.15 50.39
N PRO A 13 -3.99 27.17 49.47
CA PRO A 13 -2.95 26.94 48.48
C PRO A 13 -3.56 26.78 47.07
N VAL A 14 -3.84 27.90 46.39
CA VAL A 14 -4.37 27.87 45.00
C VAL A 14 -3.24 27.99 43.95
N LEU A 15 -1.99 28.24 44.36
CA LEU A 15 -0.94 28.62 43.41
C LEU A 15 -0.07 27.46 42.86
N SER A 16 -0.23 26.22 43.35
CA SER A 16 0.63 25.09 42.91
C SER A 16 0.06 24.24 41.78
N LEU A 17 -1.16 24.49 41.30
CA LEU A 17 -1.83 23.63 40.31
C LEU A 17 -1.79 24.16 38.87
N LEU A 18 -1.02 25.21 38.57
CA LEU A 18 -0.98 25.78 37.21
C LEU A 18 0.27 25.42 36.40
N LEU A 19 1.31 24.81 37.01
CA LEU A 19 2.59 24.59 36.33
C LEU A 19 2.77 23.20 35.70
N LEU A 20 1.85 22.24 35.91
CA LEU A 20 2.00 20.86 35.42
C LEU A 20 1.35 20.62 34.04
N PHE A 21 0.69 21.62 33.45
CA PHE A 21 -0.01 21.45 32.16
C PHE A 21 0.83 21.78 30.92
N LEU A 22 2.06 22.29 31.08
CA LEU A 22 2.89 22.77 29.96
C LEU A 22 3.87 21.73 29.36
N LEU A 23 3.88 20.49 29.86
CA LEU A 23 4.83 19.46 29.37
C LEU A 23 4.24 18.43 28.39
N PHE A 24 2.94 18.50 28.07
CA PHE A 24 2.35 17.70 27.00
C PHE A 24 2.35 18.48 25.67
N GLY A 25 3.54 18.86 25.22
CA GLY A 25 3.76 19.30 23.85
C GLY A 25 3.55 18.10 22.92
N GLY A 26 2.34 17.95 22.38
CA GLY A 26 2.07 16.97 21.34
C GLY A 26 3.01 17.22 20.17
N ALA A 27 3.86 16.24 19.85
CA ALA A 27 4.65 16.29 18.64
C ALA A 27 3.70 16.42 17.44
N PRO A 28 3.97 17.31 16.47
CA PRO A 28 3.23 17.29 15.22
C PRO A 28 3.47 15.93 14.58
N SER A 29 2.41 15.11 14.52
CA SER A 29 2.42 13.94 13.66
C SER A 29 2.35 14.46 12.23
N GLU A 30 3.50 14.60 11.57
CA GLU A 30 3.53 14.76 10.12
C GLU A 30 2.76 13.56 9.56
N ALA A 31 1.60 13.83 8.95
CA ALA A 31 0.82 12.79 8.30
C ALA A 31 1.71 12.18 7.22
N ALA A 32 2.24 11.00 7.51
CA ALA A 32 3.05 10.26 6.56
C ALA A 32 2.21 10.07 5.29
N ASP A 33 2.72 10.51 4.14
CA ASP A 33 2.06 10.29 2.86
C ASP A 33 2.00 8.78 2.65
N THR A 34 0.80 8.23 2.82
CA THR A 34 0.51 6.82 2.64
C THR A 34 -0.15 6.62 1.30
N VAL A 35 0.17 5.49 0.66
CA VAL A 35 -0.37 5.12 -0.64
C VAL A 35 -0.87 3.69 -0.56
N SER A 36 -2.10 3.46 -1.00
CA SER A 36 -2.65 2.13 -1.19
C SER A 36 -2.12 1.53 -2.48
N VAL A 37 -1.28 0.51 -2.36
CA VAL A 37 -0.74 -0.25 -3.48
C VAL A 37 -1.56 -1.52 -3.66
N ASP A 38 -2.09 -1.70 -4.87
CA ASP A 38 -2.94 -2.82 -5.26
C ASP A 38 -2.26 -3.60 -6.39
N VAL A 39 -2.16 -4.90 -6.21
CA VAL A 39 -1.37 -5.82 -7.04
C VAL A 39 -2.27 -6.98 -7.45
N GLY A 40 -2.58 -7.05 -8.74
CA GLY A 40 -3.33 -8.15 -9.36
C GLY A 40 -2.40 -9.07 -10.15
N ALA A 41 -2.62 -10.37 -10.05
CA ALA A 41 -1.93 -11.39 -10.82
C ALA A 41 -2.91 -11.98 -11.84
N VAL A 42 -2.62 -11.83 -13.13
CA VAL A 42 -3.47 -12.27 -14.24
C VAL A 42 -2.76 -13.37 -15.02
N TYR A 43 -3.43 -14.49 -15.21
CA TYR A 43 -2.99 -15.51 -16.16
C TYR A 43 -3.53 -15.17 -17.54
N ALA A 44 -2.64 -15.04 -18.52
CA ALA A 44 -3.00 -14.89 -19.92
C ALA A 44 -2.52 -16.10 -20.71
N SER A 45 -3.39 -16.71 -21.52
CA SER A 45 -3.05 -17.87 -22.35
C SER A 45 -3.86 -17.89 -23.65
N ASN A 46 -3.44 -18.74 -24.59
CA ASN A 46 -4.22 -19.06 -25.79
C ASN A 46 -5.12 -20.29 -25.60
N GLU A 47 -5.24 -20.77 -24.36
CA GLU A 47 -6.11 -21.89 -24.00
C GLU A 47 -7.48 -21.34 -23.58
N GLY A 48 -8.43 -21.41 -24.52
CA GLY A 48 -9.77 -20.85 -24.35
C GLY A 48 -9.90 -19.41 -24.84
N THR A 49 -11.07 -18.82 -24.63
CA THR A 49 -11.45 -17.50 -25.19
C THR A 49 -12.11 -16.57 -24.17
N SER A 50 -12.06 -16.94 -22.89
CA SER A 50 -12.79 -16.26 -21.83
C SER A 50 -11.94 -15.17 -21.17
N ILE A 51 -12.58 -14.04 -20.88
CA ILE A 51 -11.98 -12.92 -20.17
C ILE A 51 -12.76 -12.73 -18.88
N ASP A 52 -12.05 -12.76 -17.76
CA ASP A 52 -12.64 -12.54 -16.45
C ASP A 52 -13.31 -11.14 -16.37
N PRO A 53 -14.59 -11.07 -15.96
CA PRO A 53 -15.31 -9.79 -15.80
C PRO A 53 -14.58 -8.78 -14.91
N ALA A 54 -13.80 -9.24 -13.93
CA ALA A 54 -12.99 -8.37 -13.06
C ALA A 54 -11.93 -7.54 -13.83
N LEU A 55 -11.58 -7.96 -15.05
CA LEU A 55 -10.62 -7.28 -15.93
C LEU A 55 -11.30 -6.35 -16.93
N GLY A 56 -12.62 -6.19 -16.88
CA GLY A 56 -13.41 -5.47 -17.88
C GLY A 56 -12.88 -4.07 -18.22
N THR A 57 -12.56 -3.27 -17.20
CA THR A 57 -12.05 -1.89 -17.35
C THR A 57 -10.71 -1.81 -18.10
N ILE A 58 -9.92 -2.89 -18.09
CA ILE A 58 -8.57 -2.92 -18.66
C ILE A 58 -8.43 -3.89 -19.82
N ARG A 59 -9.53 -4.52 -20.25
CA ARG A 59 -9.56 -5.52 -21.33
C ARG A 59 -8.87 -5.04 -22.59
N VAL A 60 -9.17 -3.81 -23.04
CA VAL A 60 -8.58 -3.23 -24.25
C VAL A 60 -7.06 -3.07 -24.10
N LYS A 61 -6.61 -2.58 -22.94
CA LYS A 61 -5.18 -2.40 -22.65
C LYS A 61 -4.45 -3.75 -22.57
N LEU A 62 -5.06 -4.76 -21.95
CA LEU A 62 -4.52 -6.12 -21.87
C LEU A 62 -4.33 -6.72 -23.26
N HIS A 63 -5.35 -6.69 -24.12
CA HIS A 63 -5.23 -7.19 -25.50
C HIS A 63 -4.21 -6.42 -26.34
N SER A 64 -4.16 -5.09 -26.18
CA SER A 64 -3.23 -4.26 -26.94
C SER A 64 -1.77 -4.50 -26.55
N MET A 65 -1.48 -4.81 -25.28
CA MET A 65 -0.11 -5.03 -24.80
C MET A 65 0.30 -6.51 -24.85
N PHE A 66 -0.64 -7.43 -24.70
CA PHE A 66 -0.42 -8.86 -24.63
C PHE A 66 -1.46 -9.54 -25.52
N ASN A 67 -1.05 -10.18 -26.61
CA ASN A 67 -1.99 -10.72 -27.59
C ASN A 67 -2.43 -12.16 -27.26
N TYR A 68 -3.26 -12.33 -26.21
CA TYR A 68 -3.80 -13.63 -25.78
C TYR A 68 -5.32 -13.70 -25.95
N THR A 69 -5.86 -14.92 -26.06
CA THR A 69 -7.30 -15.14 -26.22
C THR A 69 -8.05 -15.30 -24.89
N SER A 70 -7.35 -15.61 -23.80
CA SER A 70 -7.92 -15.89 -22.48
C SER A 70 -7.18 -15.10 -21.39
N TYR A 71 -7.92 -14.48 -20.46
CA TYR A 71 -7.36 -13.79 -19.29
C TYR A 71 -8.17 -14.11 -18.04
N ARG A 72 -7.47 -14.46 -16.97
CA ARG A 72 -8.08 -14.83 -15.68
C ARG A 72 -7.38 -14.14 -14.53
N MET A 73 -8.14 -13.52 -13.62
CA MET A 73 -7.56 -13.06 -12.36
C MET A 73 -7.24 -14.27 -11.49
N LEU A 74 -5.97 -14.41 -11.09
CA LEU A 74 -5.52 -15.46 -10.19
C LEU A 74 -5.54 -15.00 -8.73
N ASP A 75 -5.09 -13.78 -8.48
CA ASP A 75 -4.97 -13.22 -7.14
C ASP A 75 -4.99 -11.69 -7.21
N ARG A 76 -5.41 -11.06 -6.11
CA ARG A 76 -5.38 -9.61 -5.95
C ARG A 76 -5.14 -9.24 -4.49
N LYS A 77 -4.10 -8.47 -4.24
CA LYS A 77 -3.67 -8.07 -2.90
C LYS A 77 -3.51 -6.57 -2.81
N ARG A 78 -3.86 -6.01 -1.66
CA ARG A 78 -3.77 -4.58 -1.38
C ARG A 78 -3.01 -4.34 -0.08
N ARG A 79 -2.11 -3.36 -0.08
CA ARG A 79 -1.37 -2.91 1.11
C ARG A 79 -1.28 -1.40 1.11
N ILE A 80 -1.36 -0.80 2.29
CA ILE A 80 -1.07 0.63 2.47
C ILE A 80 0.40 0.73 2.83
N LEU A 81 1.16 1.57 2.12
CA LEU A 81 2.59 1.78 2.35
C LEU A 81 2.85 3.24 2.65
N SER A 82 3.71 3.48 3.63
CA SER A 82 4.29 4.79 3.93
C SER A 82 5.58 5.00 3.15
N VAL A 83 6.03 6.25 2.98
CA VAL A 83 7.30 6.53 2.28
C VAL A 83 8.47 5.81 3.00
N GLY A 84 9.25 5.04 2.24
CA GLY A 84 10.33 4.18 2.72
C GLY A 84 9.89 2.79 3.18
N GLU A 85 8.59 2.56 3.36
CA GLU A 85 8.04 1.26 3.73
C GLU A 85 8.02 0.32 2.53
N ALA A 86 8.30 -0.96 2.79
CA ALA A 86 8.24 -2.03 1.80
C ALA A 86 7.11 -3.01 2.13
N GLY A 87 6.24 -3.25 1.16
CA GLY A 87 5.21 -4.28 1.20
C GLY A 87 5.60 -5.50 0.39
N GLU A 88 5.33 -6.69 0.92
CA GLU A 88 5.49 -7.95 0.20
C GLU A 88 4.14 -8.49 -0.26
N PHE A 89 4.13 -9.00 -1.50
CA PHE A 89 2.99 -9.57 -2.20
C PHE A 89 3.40 -10.94 -2.75
N GLU A 90 2.85 -12.01 -2.19
CA GLU A 90 3.07 -13.33 -2.75
C GLU A 90 2.33 -13.45 -4.08
N LEU A 91 2.98 -14.03 -5.07
CA LEU A 91 2.49 -14.26 -6.41
C LEU A 91 2.37 -15.77 -6.70
N PRO A 92 1.62 -16.18 -7.74
CA PRO A 92 1.56 -17.57 -8.17
C PRO A 92 2.94 -18.18 -8.46
N ASP A 93 3.08 -19.50 -8.28
CA ASP A 93 4.31 -20.29 -8.48
C ASP A 93 5.52 -19.85 -7.63
N ARG A 94 5.32 -19.65 -6.32
CA ARG A 94 6.40 -19.32 -5.35
C ARG A 94 7.14 -18.02 -5.65
N ARG A 95 6.60 -17.18 -6.52
CA ARG A 95 7.12 -15.85 -6.80
C ARG A 95 6.69 -14.88 -5.72
N ALA A 96 7.50 -13.86 -5.49
CA ALA A 96 7.17 -12.77 -4.59
C ALA A 96 7.47 -11.44 -5.27
N MET A 97 6.65 -10.44 -4.97
CA MET A 97 6.93 -9.06 -5.32
C MET A 97 7.11 -8.24 -4.05
N ARG A 98 8.19 -7.47 -3.99
CA ARG A 98 8.42 -6.44 -2.98
C ARG A 98 8.24 -5.08 -3.64
N ALA A 99 7.36 -4.26 -3.08
CA ALA A 99 7.16 -2.88 -3.51
C ALA A 99 7.54 -1.93 -2.37
N THR A 100 8.46 -1.00 -2.64
CA THR A 100 8.85 0.04 -1.69
C THR A 100 8.37 1.40 -2.20
N LEU A 101 7.64 2.13 -1.35
CA LEU A 101 7.22 3.50 -1.68
C LEU A 101 8.41 4.45 -1.57
N LEU A 102 8.75 5.11 -2.67
CA LEU A 102 9.83 6.09 -2.72
C LEU A 102 9.26 7.51 -2.56
N PRO A 103 10.05 8.45 -2.00
CA PRO A 103 9.65 9.85 -1.95
C PRO A 103 9.27 10.36 -3.34
N SER A 104 8.24 11.18 -3.44
CA SER A 104 7.77 11.76 -4.69
C SER A 104 7.19 13.15 -4.43
N ARG A 105 6.90 13.92 -5.49
CA ARG A 105 6.36 15.28 -5.39
C ARG A 105 5.05 15.38 -6.15
N GLY A 106 4.08 16.09 -5.58
CA GLY A 106 2.78 16.33 -6.19
C GLY A 106 1.93 15.06 -6.27
N ASP A 107 1.27 14.84 -7.41
CA ASP A 107 0.36 13.71 -7.65
C ASP A 107 1.08 12.44 -8.15
N LYS A 108 2.42 12.41 -8.09
CA LYS A 108 3.21 11.28 -8.58
C LYS A 108 3.42 10.28 -7.45
N VAL A 109 3.40 9.01 -7.79
CA VAL A 109 3.81 7.90 -6.92
C VAL A 109 5.01 7.23 -7.55
N ARG A 110 6.05 6.94 -6.75
CA ARG A 110 7.22 6.18 -7.19
C ARG A 110 7.33 4.89 -6.40
N LEU A 111 7.34 3.75 -7.08
CA LEU A 111 7.49 2.44 -6.45
C LEU A 111 8.75 1.75 -6.97
N LEU A 112 9.66 1.39 -6.06
CA LEU A 112 10.69 0.41 -6.38
C LEU A 112 10.04 -0.97 -6.30
N VAL A 113 9.99 -1.66 -7.44
CA VAL A 113 9.39 -2.99 -7.55
C VAL A 113 10.48 -4.01 -7.81
N GLN A 114 10.49 -5.06 -7.00
CA GLN A 114 11.40 -6.19 -7.12
C GLN A 114 10.58 -7.47 -7.18
N ILE A 115 10.82 -8.30 -8.19
CA ILE A 115 10.17 -9.60 -8.34
C ILE A 115 11.23 -10.68 -8.22
N SER A 116 10.96 -11.69 -7.42
CA SER A 116 11.82 -12.87 -7.24
C SER A 116 11.05 -14.17 -7.41
N ASP A 117 11.78 -15.21 -7.77
CA ASP A 117 11.36 -16.61 -7.74
C ASP A 117 12.32 -17.35 -6.79
N GLY A 118 11.85 -17.57 -5.56
CA GLY A 118 12.70 -17.98 -4.45
C GLY A 118 13.94 -17.06 -4.31
N PRO A 119 15.17 -17.60 -4.40
CA PRO A 119 16.40 -16.81 -4.28
C PRO A 119 16.75 -16.01 -5.54
N ARG A 120 16.11 -16.29 -6.69
CA ARG A 120 16.46 -15.66 -7.98
C ARG A 120 15.70 -14.35 -8.14
N LYS A 121 16.41 -13.24 -8.39
CA LYS A 121 15.80 -11.97 -8.80
C LYS A 121 15.41 -12.04 -10.28
N LEU A 122 14.13 -11.83 -10.57
CA LEU A 122 13.59 -11.83 -11.93
C LEU A 122 13.54 -10.42 -12.51
N LEU A 123 13.14 -9.44 -11.70
CA LEU A 123 12.98 -8.05 -12.12
C LEU A 123 13.33 -7.10 -10.97
N THR A 124 13.94 -5.98 -11.29
CA THR A 124 14.04 -4.82 -10.39
C THR A 124 13.85 -3.57 -11.24
N THR A 125 12.83 -2.78 -10.94
CA THR A 125 12.51 -1.57 -11.71
C THR A 125 11.86 -0.52 -10.81
N THR A 126 11.95 0.75 -11.20
CA THR A 126 11.23 1.83 -10.53
C THR A 126 10.06 2.26 -11.41
N LEU A 127 8.84 2.11 -10.89
CA LEU A 127 7.63 2.55 -11.56
C LEU A 127 7.30 3.99 -11.14
N GLY A 128 7.09 4.84 -12.13
CA GLY A 128 6.49 6.16 -11.95
C GLY A 128 5.02 6.11 -12.34
N LEU A 129 4.14 6.37 -11.40
CA LEU A 129 2.69 6.40 -11.58
C LEU A 129 2.17 7.80 -11.25
N ARG A 130 1.02 8.18 -11.82
CA ARG A 130 0.17 9.20 -11.20
C ARG A 130 -0.67 8.51 -10.13
N ARG A 131 -1.10 9.24 -9.11
CA ARG A 131 -2.02 8.74 -8.09
C ARG A 131 -3.33 8.29 -8.75
N GLY A 132 -3.81 7.10 -8.42
CA GLY A 132 -4.88 6.37 -9.13
C GLY A 132 -4.46 5.71 -10.44
N GLY A 133 -3.18 5.81 -10.82
CA GLY A 133 -2.64 5.24 -12.05
C GLY A 133 -2.31 3.75 -11.93
N MET A 134 -2.13 3.10 -13.09
CA MET A 134 -1.79 1.68 -13.16
C MET A 134 -0.77 1.34 -14.24
N VAL A 135 0.09 0.37 -13.95
CA VAL A 135 1.06 -0.23 -14.88
C VAL A 135 0.79 -1.73 -14.99
N LEU A 136 0.97 -2.24 -16.21
CA LEU A 136 0.95 -3.67 -16.51
C LEU A 136 2.39 -4.12 -16.70
N VAL A 137 2.82 -5.14 -15.94
CA VAL A 137 4.14 -5.75 -16.07
C VAL A 137 3.96 -7.17 -16.59
N GLY A 138 4.40 -7.43 -17.81
CA GLY A 138 4.46 -8.78 -18.37
C GLY A 138 5.60 -9.56 -17.73
N GLY A 139 5.30 -10.76 -17.24
CA GLY A 139 6.28 -11.66 -16.65
C GLY A 139 6.81 -12.72 -17.61
N PRO A 140 7.81 -13.52 -17.17
CA PRO A 140 8.23 -14.73 -17.86
C PRO A 140 7.07 -15.76 -17.92
N SER A 141 7.20 -16.74 -18.82
CA SER A 141 6.19 -17.78 -19.08
C SER A 141 5.64 -18.42 -17.79
N HIS A 142 4.33 -18.60 -17.72
CA HIS A 142 3.61 -19.28 -16.64
C HIS A 142 2.75 -20.36 -17.28
N LYS A 143 3.04 -21.64 -17.02
CA LYS A 143 2.38 -22.77 -17.69
C LYS A 143 2.40 -22.61 -19.23
N ALA A 144 1.26 -22.74 -19.89
CA ALA A 144 1.09 -22.56 -21.35
C ALA A 144 0.92 -21.10 -21.78
N GLY A 145 1.08 -20.14 -20.86
CA GLY A 145 0.86 -18.72 -21.09
C GLY A 145 1.86 -17.86 -20.33
N VAL A 146 1.42 -16.70 -19.86
CA VAL A 146 2.23 -15.75 -19.09
C VAL A 146 1.49 -15.26 -17.85
N LEU A 147 2.26 -14.88 -16.84
CA LEU A 147 1.72 -14.11 -15.71
C LEU A 147 1.90 -12.62 -15.99
N ILE A 148 0.80 -11.87 -15.98
CA ILE A 148 0.79 -10.42 -16.08
C ILE A 148 0.48 -9.87 -14.69
N LEU A 149 1.29 -8.92 -14.22
CA LEU A 149 1.03 -8.19 -12.99
C LEU A 149 0.38 -6.85 -13.31
N ILE A 150 -0.69 -6.55 -12.60
CA ILE A 150 -1.35 -5.26 -12.58
C ILE A 150 -0.92 -4.57 -11.29
N ILE A 151 -0.29 -3.41 -11.39
CA ILE A 151 0.18 -2.64 -10.23
C ILE A 151 -0.46 -1.26 -10.30
N SER A 152 -1.25 -0.91 -9.30
CA SER A 152 -1.88 0.41 -9.15
C SER A 152 -1.60 1.02 -7.78
N ALA A 153 -1.66 2.34 -7.70
CA ALA A 153 -1.35 3.07 -6.49
C ALA A 153 -2.27 4.28 -6.30
N GLU A 154 -2.97 4.37 -5.17
CA GLU A 154 -3.98 5.40 -4.83
C GLU A 154 -3.76 6.06 -3.45
#